data_AF-A0A7R9MLM5-F1
#
_entry.id   AF-A0A7R9MLM5-F1
#
_cell.length_a   1.000
_cell.length_b   1.000
_cell.length_c   1.000
_cell.angle_alpha   90.00
_cell.angle_beta   90.00
_cell.angle_gamma   90.00
#
_symmetry.space_group_name_H-M   'P 1'
#
loop_
_entity.id
_entity.type
_entity.pdbx_description
1 polymer ?
#
loop_
_entity_poly.entity_id
_entity_poly.type
_entity_poly.pdbx_seq_one_letter_code
_entity_poly.pdbx_strand_id
1 'polypeptide(L)'
;MLEINKQLEADEMVRAIHDVKATDMGNEMVRYKAEVDFDGRTLTRHYLDTIDLEVLLKEMQELKAMEEVEAFMLKHGENIVDMLGAEVDRIEKELKKRHPQVRHVDLEVL
;
A
#
# COMPACT_ATOMS: atom_id res chain seq x y z
N MET A 1 9.76 -6.64 -18.21
CA MET A 1 10.05 -7.10 -16.83
C MET A 1 10.90 -6.11 -16.06
N LEU A 2 12.15 -5.84 -16.49
CA LEU A 2 13.03 -4.89 -15.78
C LEU A 2 12.42 -3.49 -15.59
N GLU A 3 11.60 -3.05 -16.53
CA GLU A 3 10.92 -1.75 -16.50
C GLU A 3 9.73 -1.70 -15.54
N ILE A 4 9.03 -2.83 -15.33
CA ILE A 4 7.93 -2.94 -14.35
C ILE A 4 8.51 -2.87 -12.94
N ASN A 5 9.59 -3.62 -12.68
CA ASN A 5 10.25 -3.60 -11.38
C ASN A 5 10.79 -2.20 -11.05
N LYS A 6 11.47 -1.55 -12.00
CA LYS A 6 11.95 -0.18 -11.83
C LYS A 6 10.84 0.82 -11.53
N GLN A 7 9.65 0.64 -12.12
CA GLN A 7 8.51 1.50 -11.85
C GLN A 7 8.00 1.29 -10.43
N LEU A 8 7.87 0.03 -10.00
CA LEU A 8 7.47 -0.29 -8.62
C LEU A 8 8.49 0.24 -7.61
N GLU A 9 9.79 0.05 -7.84
CA GLU A 9 10.87 0.58 -6.99
C GLU A 9 10.93 2.11 -6.97
N ALA A 10 10.33 2.79 -7.94
CA ALA A 10 10.27 4.25 -8.00
C ALA A 10 9.07 4.83 -7.23
N ASP A 11 8.12 4.00 -6.81
CA ASP A 11 6.98 4.42 -6.00
C ASP A 11 7.43 4.61 -4.54
N GLU A 12 7.08 5.75 -3.95
CA GLU A 12 7.52 6.10 -2.58
C GLU A 12 6.97 5.16 -1.49
N MET A 13 5.89 4.44 -1.80
CA MET A 13 5.30 3.45 -0.90
C MET A 13 6.07 2.13 -0.88
N VAL A 14 6.89 1.85 -1.90
CA VAL A 14 7.57 0.57 -2.07
C VAL A 14 8.98 0.65 -1.49
N ARG A 15 9.24 -0.14 -0.45
CA ARG A 15 10.59 -0.28 0.12
C ARG A 15 11.42 -1.30 -0.64
N ALA A 16 10.81 -2.44 -0.98
CA ALA A 16 11.45 -3.51 -1.71
C ALA A 16 10.43 -4.40 -2.44
N ILE A 17 10.91 -5.16 -3.42
CA ILE A 17 10.10 -6.11 -4.19
C ILE A 17 10.78 -7.48 -4.13
N HIS A 18 9.98 -8.49 -3.86
CA HIS A 18 10.39 -9.89 -3.71
C HIS A 18 9.51 -10.82 -4.58
N ASP A 19 9.96 -12.07 -4.72
CA ASP A 19 9.30 -13.15 -5.48
C ASP A 19 8.59 -12.74 -6.79
N VAL A 20 9.28 -11.97 -7.63
CA VAL A 20 8.70 -11.49 -8.89
C VAL A 20 8.54 -12.65 -9.88
N LYS A 21 7.31 -12.87 -10.34
CA LYS A 21 6.97 -13.86 -11.36
C LYS A 21 6.17 -13.21 -12.49
N ALA A 22 6.60 -13.45 -13.72
CA ALA A 22 5.77 -13.19 -14.89
C ALA A 22 5.56 -14.43 -15.72
N THR A 23 4.33 -14.59 -16.18
CA THR A 23 3.93 -15.68 -17.07
C THR A 23 3.35 -15.07 -18.34
N ASP A 24 3.93 -15.45 -19.48
CA ASP A 24 3.35 -15.17 -20.79
C ASP A 24 2.11 -16.06 -20.97
N MET A 25 0.98 -15.44 -21.29
CA MET A 25 -0.32 -16.08 -21.49
C MET A 25 -0.66 -16.29 -22.97
N GLY A 26 0.25 -15.97 -23.89
CA GLY A 26 0.00 -15.89 -25.33
C GLY A 26 -0.70 -14.59 -25.72
N ASN A 27 -0.75 -14.31 -27.03
CA ASN A 27 -1.27 -13.05 -27.59
C ASN A 27 -0.65 -11.79 -26.98
N GLU A 28 0.66 -11.85 -26.68
CA GLU A 28 1.43 -10.76 -26.06
C GLU A 28 0.90 -10.32 -24.69
N MET A 29 0.10 -11.15 -24.01
CA MET A 29 -0.44 -10.84 -22.69
C MET A 29 0.39 -11.47 -21.58
N VAL A 30 0.64 -10.69 -20.53
CA VAL A 30 1.46 -11.08 -19.39
C VAL A 30 0.63 -11.05 -18.11
N ARG A 31 0.78 -12.08 -17.27
CA ARG A 31 0.39 -12.05 -15.85
C ARG A 31 1.64 -11.75 -15.02
N TYR A 32 1.56 -10.71 -14.20
CA TYR A 32 2.61 -10.27 -13.30
C TYR A 32 2.18 -10.50 -11.85
N LYS A 33 3.05 -11.11 -11.05
CA LYS A 33 2.90 -11.28 -9.61
C LYS A 33 4.17 -10.82 -8.92
N ALA A 34 4.04 -10.14 -7.80
CA ALA A 34 5.18 -9.78 -6.95
C ALA A 34 4.76 -9.64 -5.49
N GLU A 35 5.68 -9.97 -4.60
CA GLU A 35 5.61 -9.62 -3.18
C GLU A 35 6.23 -8.23 -2.99
N VAL A 36 5.58 -7.36 -2.22
CA VAL A 36 5.99 -5.97 -2.05
C VAL A 36 6.08 -5.63 -0.56
N ASP A 37 7.26 -5.17 -0.13
CA ASP A 37 7.44 -4.57 1.19
C ASP A 37 7.09 -3.09 1.11
N PHE A 38 6.08 -2.68 1.89
CA PHE A 38 5.58 -1.32 1.91
C PHE A 38 6.23 -0.51 3.04
N ASP A 39 6.51 0.77 2.78
CA ASP A 39 7.01 1.66 3.82
C ASP A 39 5.88 2.12 4.75
N GLY A 40 5.69 1.37 5.84
CA GLY A 40 4.73 1.70 6.88
C GLY A 40 4.86 3.13 7.45
N ARG A 41 6.03 3.77 7.40
CA ARG A 41 6.17 5.18 7.83
C ARG A 41 5.58 6.15 6.82
N THR A 42 5.83 5.92 5.53
CA THR A 42 5.26 6.72 4.44
C THR A 42 3.74 6.52 4.39
N LEU A 43 3.27 5.29 4.51
CA LEU A 43 1.85 4.96 4.62
C LEU A 43 1.19 5.70 5.80
N THR A 44 1.80 5.63 6.99
CA THR A 44 1.26 6.34 8.16
C THR A 44 1.30 7.86 7.97
N ARG A 45 2.30 8.40 7.27
CA ARG A 45 2.35 9.83 6.94
C ARG A 45 1.16 10.23 6.08
N HIS A 46 0.89 9.48 5.02
CA HIS A 46 -0.26 9.71 4.14
C HIS A 46 -1.57 9.60 4.92
N TYR A 47 -1.67 8.65 5.84
CA TYR A 47 -2.82 8.55 6.73
C TYR A 47 -3.01 9.80 7.58
N LEU A 48 -1.94 10.29 8.21
CA LEU A 48 -1.97 11.50 9.01
C LEU A 48 -2.31 12.75 8.20
N ASP A 49 -1.97 12.80 6.91
CA ASP A 49 -2.37 13.91 6.02
C ASP A 49 -3.89 13.95 5.78
N THR A 50 -4.62 12.87 6.08
CA THR A 50 -6.10 12.82 6.02
C THR A 50 -6.77 13.20 7.34
N ILE A 51 -6.00 13.45 8.40
CA ILE A 51 -6.50 13.70 9.76
C ILE A 51 -6.08 15.09 10.23
N ASP A 52 -6.93 15.73 11.03
CA ASP A 52 -6.53 16.90 11.79
C ASP A 52 -5.70 16.50 13.02
N LEU A 53 -4.41 16.85 13.00
CA LEU A 53 -3.47 16.52 14.08
C LEU A 53 -3.79 17.23 15.40
N GLU A 54 -4.43 18.41 15.37
CA GLU A 54 -4.84 19.10 16.61
C GLU A 54 -5.99 18.35 17.28
N VAL A 55 -6.94 17.85 16.49
CA VAL A 55 -8.04 17.01 16.98
C VAL A 55 -7.49 15.69 17.50
N LEU A 56 -6.60 15.03 16.76
CA LEU A 56 -5.98 13.78 17.17
C LEU A 56 -5.22 13.92 18.49
N LEU A 57 -4.42 14.99 18.64
CA LEU A 57 -3.68 15.27 19.87
C LEU A 57 -4.63 15.45 21.06
N LYS A 58 -5.75 16.15 20.85
CA LYS A 58 -6.78 16.32 21.88
C LYS A 58 -7.43 15.00 22.26
N GLU A 59 -7.83 14.18 21.28
CA GLU A 59 -8.36 12.83 21.51
C GLU A 59 -7.39 12.00 22.35
N MET A 60 -6.08 12.01 22.02
CA MET A 60 -5.05 11.29 22.75
C MET A 60 -4.88 11.78 24.20
N GLN A 61 -4.99 13.09 24.46
CA GLN A 61 -4.90 13.65 25.81
C GLN A 61 -6.11 13.32 26.69
N GLU A 62 -7.25 12.99 26.09
CA GLU A 62 -8.49 12.68 26.79
C GLU A 62 -8.58 11.19 27.21
N LEU A 63 -7.70 10.33 26.70
CA LEU A 63 -7.64 8.91 27.06
C LEU A 63 -7.27 8.72 28.54
N LYS A 64 -8.09 7.99 29.29
CA LYS A 64 -7.98 7.77 30.74
C LYS A 64 -8.03 6.29 31.13
N ALA A 65 -8.53 5.42 30.28
CA ALA A 65 -8.66 3.99 30.53
C ALA A 65 -7.95 3.14 29.48
N MET A 66 -7.57 1.92 29.85
CA MET A 66 -6.86 1.00 28.95
C MET A 66 -7.72 0.61 27.74
N GLU A 67 -9.03 0.47 27.96
CA GLU A 67 -10.02 0.15 26.92
C GLU A 67 -10.12 1.27 25.88
N GLU A 68 -9.95 2.53 26.29
CA GLU A 68 -9.96 3.69 25.37
C GLU A 68 -8.69 3.72 24.52
N VAL A 69 -7.54 3.37 25.09
CA VAL A 69 -6.27 3.23 24.34
C VAL A 69 -6.39 2.11 23.31
N GLU A 70 -6.97 0.97 23.68
CA GLU A 70 -7.22 -0.14 22.75
C GLU A 70 -8.15 0.29 21.62
N ALA A 71 -9.29 0.91 21.93
CA ALA A 71 -10.23 1.40 20.92
C ALA A 71 -9.60 2.44 19.98
N PHE A 72 -8.77 3.35 20.51
CA PHE A 72 -8.03 4.33 19.73
C PHE A 72 -7.08 3.65 18.75
N MET A 73 -6.26 2.71 19.22
CA MET A 73 -5.31 1.99 18.37
C MET A 73 -6.00 1.13 17.32
N LEU A 74 -7.13 0.49 17.66
CA LEU A 74 -7.92 -0.30 16.71
C LEU A 74 -8.51 0.59 15.59
N LYS A 75 -9.10 1.73 15.95
CA LYS A 75 -9.63 2.71 14.97
C LYS A 75 -8.54 3.14 13.99
N HIS A 76 -7.38 3.59 14.48
CA HIS A 76 -6.32 4.07 13.60
C HIS A 76 -5.64 2.93 12.84
N GLY A 77 -5.48 1.76 13.45
CA GLY A 77 -4.92 0.57 12.81
C GLY A 77 -5.76 0.10 11.62
N GLU A 78 -7.08 0.01 11.76
CA GLU A 78 -8.00 -0.35 10.67
C GLU A 78 -7.87 0.62 9.48
N ASN A 79 -7.91 1.93 9.75
CA ASN A 79 -7.81 2.93 8.69
C ASN A 79 -6.45 2.91 7.96
N ILE A 80 -5.36 2.61 8.67
CA ILE A 80 -4.02 2.47 8.06
C ILE A 80 -3.99 1.24 7.13
N VAL A 81 -4.60 0.12 7.54
CA VAL A 81 -4.69 -1.09 6.71
C VAL A 81 -5.59 -0.87 5.50
N ASP A 82 -6.71 -0.16 5.65
CA ASP A 82 -7.57 0.22 4.53
C ASP A 82 -6.83 1.10 3.53
N MET A 83 -6.03 2.05 4.02
CA MET A 83 -5.18 2.88 3.17
C MET A 83 -4.11 2.08 2.43
N LEU A 84 -3.50 1.07 3.07
CA LEU A 84 -2.58 0.16 2.41
C LEU A 84 -3.24 -0.54 1.23
N GLY A 85 -4.46 -1.06 1.43
CA GLY A 85 -5.25 -1.67 0.35
C GLY A 85 -5.51 -0.69 -0.81
N ALA A 86 -5.82 0.57 -0.51
CA ALA A 86 -6.00 1.60 -1.52
C ALA A 86 -4.71 1.94 -2.29
N GLU A 87 -3.57 1.96 -1.61
CA GLU A 87 -2.26 2.20 -2.23
C GLU A 87 -1.83 1.03 -3.14
N VAL A 88 -2.05 -0.22 -2.72
CA VAL A 88 -1.85 -1.41 -3.57
C VAL A 88 -2.68 -1.27 -4.85
N ASP A 89 -3.97 -0.97 -4.71
CA ASP A 89 -4.90 -0.73 -5.81
C ASP A 89 -4.43 0.38 -6.77
N ARG A 90 -3.91 1.48 -6.21
CA ARG A 90 -3.37 2.61 -6.98
C ARG A 90 -2.19 2.16 -7.84
N ILE A 91 -1.22 1.48 -7.23
CA ILE A 91 -0.02 1.00 -7.89
C ILE A 91 -0.37 -0.01 -9.00
N GLU A 92 -1.28 -0.95 -8.72
CA GLU A 92 -1.73 -1.91 -9.74
C GLU A 92 -2.39 -1.23 -10.95
N LYS A 93 -3.27 -0.26 -10.70
CA LYS A 93 -3.95 0.50 -11.77
C LYS A 93 -2.93 1.28 -12.60
N GLU A 94 -1.93 1.88 -11.95
CA GLU A 94 -0.87 2.60 -12.64
C GLU A 94 -0.01 1.68 -13.50
N LEU A 95 0.35 0.49 -12.99
CA LEU A 95 1.06 -0.53 -13.76
C LEU A 95 0.27 -0.97 -14.99
N LYS A 96 -1.02 -1.29 -14.84
CA LYS A 96 -1.90 -1.68 -15.96
C LYS A 96 -2.03 -0.56 -17.00
N LYS A 97 -2.05 0.70 -16.57
CA LYS A 97 -2.13 1.87 -17.46
C LYS A 97 -0.83 2.08 -18.26
N ARG A 98 0.34 1.92 -17.63
CA ARG A 98 1.64 2.11 -18.29
C ARG A 98 2.07 0.90 -19.11
N HIS A 99 1.61 -0.29 -18.77
CA HIS A 99 1.93 -1.55 -19.45
C HIS A 99 0.65 -2.28 -19.88
N PRO A 100 -0.01 -1.88 -20.98
CA PRO A 100 -1.27 -2.48 -21.44
C PRO A 100 -1.20 -3.98 -21.73
N GLN A 101 0.00 -4.51 -21.99
CA GLN A 101 0.27 -5.94 -22.16
C GLN A 101 0.10 -6.73 -20.86
N VAL A 102 0.15 -6.08 -19.70
CA VAL A 102 -0.03 -6.72 -18.40
C VAL A 102 -1.51 -6.75 -18.07
N ARG A 103 -2.14 -7.92 -18.27
CA ARG A 103 -3.59 -8.08 -18.06
C ARG A 103 -3.95 -8.37 -16.62
N HIS A 104 -3.08 -9.08 -15.93
CA HIS A 104 -3.24 -9.41 -14.52
C HIS A 104 -2.00 -8.93 -13.77
N VAL A 105 -2.24 -8.09 -12.77
CA VAL A 105 -1.25 -7.69 -11.75
C VAL A 105 -1.81 -8.20 -10.44
N ASP A 106 -0.95 -8.83 -9.65
CA ASP A 106 -1.25 -9.31 -8.31
C ASP A 106 -0.07 -8.87 -7.43
N LEU A 107 -0.29 -7.87 -6.58
CA LEU A 107 0.71 -7.39 -5.63
C LEU A 107 0.32 -7.88 -4.24
N GLU A 108 1.16 -8.74 -3.68
CA GLU A 108 0.96 -9.30 -2.34
C GLU A 108 1.84 -8.51 -1.34
N VAL A 109 1.27 -8.11 -0.21
CA VAL A 109 2.01 -7.44 0.87
C VAL A 109 2.77 -8.49 1.69
N LEU A 110 4.04 -8.19 2.01
CA LEU A 110 4.90 -9.03 2.87
C LEU A 110 4.64 -8.88 4.37
#